data_AF-A0A842P817-F1
#
_entry.id   AF-A0A842P817-F1
#
_cell.length_a   1.000
_cell.length_b   1.000
_cell.length_c   1.000
_cell.angle_alpha   90.00
_cell.angle_beta   90.00
_cell.angle_gamma   90.00
#
_symmetry.space_group_name_H-M   'P 1'
#
loop_
_entity.id
_entity.type
_entity.pdbx_description
1 polymer ?
#
loop_
_entity_poly.entity_id
_entity_poly.type
_entity_poly.pdbx_seq_one_letter_code
_entity_poly.pdbx_strand_id
1 'polypeptide(L)'
;MSNLFYDENLEQSITIKAEDDIILEINFEQGQFRGKCHEKQSELFSFNLNYAGDGSSGGSAKLPFKFYRFLVRRDFPRNESDFLLPPSGENLLAVLMTHKELKSTASQIFEPFGFKLVFKPQEDKIEVLKYYEDILVSYPYSLASDTLQRIVFYLTAIDSNRDSVLIFEEPEAHAFPYYTKYLAERIALAKTNNQYFIATHNPYLLLSILEKAHKDEVAIFITYFENYQTKVKLMSEKELEEIMDLGIDVFFSIERFLEVQE
;
A
#
# COMPACT_ATOMS: atom_id res chain seq x y z
N MET A 1 15.20 9.54 -9.27
CA MET A 1 16.24 8.77 -8.55
C MET A 1 17.24 9.66 -7.83
N SER A 2 17.67 10.82 -8.37
CA SER A 2 18.58 11.73 -7.66
C SER A 2 18.05 12.20 -6.31
N ASN A 3 16.73 12.41 -6.19
CA ASN A 3 16.06 12.80 -4.94
C ASN A 3 16.20 11.79 -3.78
N LEU A 4 16.73 10.59 -4.01
CA LEU A 4 17.06 9.65 -2.94
C LEU A 4 18.37 10.02 -2.22
N PHE A 5 19.23 10.79 -2.89
CA PHE A 5 20.53 11.22 -2.37
C PHE A 5 20.33 12.52 -1.59
N TYR A 6 20.99 12.61 -0.44
CA TYR A 6 20.94 13.80 0.40
C TYR A 6 21.43 15.03 -0.37
N ASP A 7 20.59 16.07 -0.46
CA ASP A 7 20.82 17.29 -1.25
C ASP A 7 21.23 17.01 -2.72
N GLU A 8 20.72 15.92 -3.31
CA GLU A 8 21.10 15.43 -4.65
C GLU A 8 22.61 15.18 -4.82
N ASN A 9 23.35 14.98 -3.72
CA ASN A 9 24.78 14.71 -3.76
C ASN A 9 25.06 13.26 -4.21
N LEU A 10 25.25 13.10 -5.52
CA LEU A 10 25.51 11.81 -6.16
C LEU A 10 26.92 11.25 -5.90
N GLU A 11 27.83 12.01 -5.28
CA GLU A 11 29.15 11.50 -4.90
C GLU A 11 29.09 10.57 -3.67
N GLN A 12 28.04 10.69 -2.86
CA GLN A 12 27.84 9.88 -1.67
C GLN A 12 26.95 8.68 -1.97
N SER A 13 27.48 7.48 -1.75
CA SER A 13 26.69 6.25 -1.82
C SER A 13 25.59 6.21 -0.75
N ILE A 14 24.43 5.67 -1.10
CA ILE A 14 23.39 5.31 -0.12
C ILE A 14 23.64 3.88 0.33
N THR A 15 23.58 3.63 1.63
CA THR A 15 23.66 2.28 2.20
C THR A 15 22.48 2.06 3.14
N ILE A 16 21.67 1.05 2.83
CA ILE A 16 20.57 0.59 3.68
C ILE A 16 20.97 -0.75 4.26
N LYS A 17 20.92 -0.88 5.59
CA LYS A 17 21.22 -2.12 6.31
C LYS A 17 19.96 -2.57 7.03
N ALA A 18 19.58 -3.82 6.83
CA ALA A 18 18.48 -4.46 7.54
C ALA A 18 19.01 -5.58 8.45
N GLU A 19 18.12 -6.21 9.20
CA GLU A 19 18.43 -7.44 9.95
C GLU A 19 18.89 -8.55 8.98
N ASP A 20 19.57 -9.58 9.52
CA ASP A 20 20.15 -10.70 8.76
C ASP A 20 21.29 -10.38 7.78
N ASP A 21 22.03 -9.30 8.00
CA ASP A 21 23.16 -8.85 7.15
C ASP A 21 22.73 -8.54 5.69
N ILE A 22 21.47 -8.14 5.50
CA ILE A 22 21.01 -7.62 4.22
C ILE A 22 21.48 -6.17 4.09
N ILE A 23 22.26 -5.91 3.04
CA ILE A 23 22.77 -4.58 2.74
C ILE A 23 22.46 -4.24 1.29
N LEU A 24 21.83 -3.08 1.09
CA LEU A 24 21.59 -2.47 -0.20
C LEU A 24 22.49 -1.24 -0.34
N GLU A 25 23.35 -1.26 -1.35
CA GLU A 25 24.20 -0.15 -1.73
C GLU A 25 23.69 0.45 -3.03
N ILE A 26 23.57 1.79 -3.08
CA ILE A 26 23.16 2.52 -4.27
C ILE A 26 24.20 3.60 -4.56
N ASN A 27 24.82 3.49 -5.74
CA ASN A 27 25.87 4.39 -6.22
C ASN A 27 25.44 5.03 -7.53
N PHE A 28 25.96 6.22 -7.81
CA PHE A 28 25.80 6.87 -9.11
C PHE A 28 27.12 6.81 -9.89
N GLU A 29 27.11 6.10 -11.02
CA GLU A 29 28.30 5.90 -11.85
C GLU A 29 27.92 6.00 -13.32
N GLN A 30 28.71 6.75 -14.10
CA GLN A 30 28.55 6.84 -15.57
C GLN A 30 27.14 7.29 -16.00
N GLY A 31 26.49 8.18 -15.24
CA GLY A 31 25.15 8.67 -15.56
C GLY A 31 24.01 7.73 -15.16
N GLN A 32 24.28 6.66 -14.40
CA GLN A 32 23.29 5.68 -13.99
C GLN A 32 23.33 5.39 -12.49
N PHE A 33 22.17 5.10 -11.92
CA PHE A 33 21.97 4.66 -10.54
C PHE A 33 22.10 3.14 -10.48
N ARG A 34 23.18 2.65 -9.87
CA ARG A 34 23.48 1.23 -9.69
C ARG A 34 23.16 0.83 -8.27
N GLY A 35 22.19 -0.07 -8.11
CA GLY A 35 21.85 -0.68 -6.84
C GLY A 35 22.27 -2.14 -6.77
N LYS A 36 22.86 -2.57 -5.66
CA LYS A 36 23.17 -3.97 -5.38
C LYS A 36 22.72 -4.31 -3.97
N CYS A 37 21.89 -5.35 -3.86
CA CYS A 37 21.47 -5.90 -2.59
C CYS A 37 22.10 -7.28 -2.40
N HIS A 38 22.80 -7.46 -1.29
CA HIS A 38 23.37 -8.74 -0.91
C HIS A 38 22.89 -9.17 0.48
N GLU A 39 22.83 -10.48 0.67
CA GLU A 39 22.71 -11.12 1.99
C GLU A 39 23.98 -11.96 2.16
N LYS A 40 24.85 -11.56 3.09
CA LYS A 40 26.17 -12.16 3.31
C LYS A 40 27.05 -12.14 2.04
N GLN A 41 27.04 -13.22 1.25
CA GLN A 41 27.81 -13.35 0.00
C GLN A 41 26.94 -13.58 -1.24
N SER A 42 25.61 -13.68 -1.07
CA SER A 42 24.67 -13.94 -2.16
C SER A 42 24.02 -12.63 -2.61
N GLU A 43 24.09 -12.33 -3.91
CA GLU A 43 23.35 -11.21 -4.50
C GLU A 43 21.85 -11.58 -4.56
N LEU A 44 21.02 -10.80 -3.87
CA LEU A 44 19.57 -10.96 -3.87
C LEU A 44 18.96 -10.37 -5.15
N PHE A 45 19.33 -9.12 -5.42
CA PHE A 45 18.95 -8.39 -6.62
C PHE A 45 19.94 -7.25 -6.90
N SER A 46 19.94 -6.81 -8.15
CA SER A 46 20.64 -5.62 -8.61
C SER A 46 19.80 -4.88 -9.63
N PHE A 47 20.05 -3.58 -9.74
CA PHE A 47 19.42 -2.74 -10.74
C PHE A 47 20.39 -1.69 -11.27
N ASN A 48 20.09 -1.22 -12.47
CA ASN A 48 20.81 -0.16 -13.12
C ASN A 48 19.81 0.72 -13.86
N LEU A 49 19.55 1.92 -13.33
CA LEU A 49 18.47 2.80 -13.78
C LEU A 49 19.02 4.17 -14.19
N ASN A 50 18.40 4.80 -15.18
CA ASN A 50 18.67 6.19 -15.55
C ASN A 50 17.85 7.17 -14.68
N TYR A 51 17.92 8.47 -14.98
CA TYR A 51 17.14 9.50 -14.28
C TYR A 51 15.62 9.34 -14.42
N ALA A 52 15.14 8.77 -15.53
CA ALA A 52 13.73 8.51 -15.79
C ALA A 52 13.23 7.22 -15.11
N GLY A 53 14.12 6.42 -14.50
CA GLY A 53 13.78 5.14 -13.92
C GLY A 53 13.76 3.99 -14.92
N ASP A 54 14.19 4.21 -16.17
CA ASP A 54 14.35 3.13 -17.15
C ASP A 54 15.69 2.43 -16.97
N GLY A 55 15.71 1.12 -17.20
CA GLY A 55 16.95 0.36 -17.20
C GLY A 55 16.71 -1.13 -17.02
N SER A 56 17.68 -1.80 -16.39
CA SER A 56 17.58 -3.23 -16.11
C SER A 56 17.53 -3.49 -14.62
N SER A 57 16.74 -4.47 -14.22
CA SER A 57 16.79 -5.09 -12.91
C SER A 57 16.95 -6.59 -13.07
N GLY A 58 17.61 -7.22 -12.12
CA GLY A 58 17.79 -8.66 -12.06
C GLY A 58 17.80 -9.10 -10.60
N GLY A 59 17.31 -10.29 -10.31
CA GLY A 59 17.29 -10.80 -8.95
C GLY A 59 16.70 -12.19 -8.89
N SER A 60 17.18 -12.96 -7.92
CA SER A 60 16.74 -14.34 -7.70
C SER A 60 15.86 -14.48 -6.45
N ALA A 61 15.86 -13.47 -5.57
CA ALA A 61 15.17 -13.52 -4.30
C ALA A 61 13.72 -13.04 -4.42
N LYS A 62 12.77 -13.90 -4.01
CA LYS A 62 11.42 -13.46 -3.64
C LYS A 62 11.52 -12.71 -2.32
N LEU A 63 11.63 -11.39 -2.39
CA LEU A 63 11.49 -10.55 -1.21
C LEU A 63 10.03 -10.60 -0.71
N PRO A 64 9.81 -10.58 0.61
CA PRO A 64 8.46 -10.61 1.18
C PRO A 64 7.69 -9.28 0.98
N PHE A 65 8.39 -8.22 0.54
CA PHE A 65 7.87 -6.88 0.37
C PHE A 65 7.01 -6.74 -0.87
N LYS A 66 5.76 -6.30 -0.69
CA LYS A 66 4.79 -6.05 -1.75
C LYS A 66 4.23 -4.64 -1.58
N PHE A 67 4.72 -3.71 -2.40
CA PHE A 67 4.25 -2.34 -2.45
C PHE A 67 2.97 -2.26 -3.28
N TYR A 68 1.87 -1.74 -2.73
CA TYR A 68 0.61 -1.57 -3.43
C TYR A 68 0.21 -0.09 -3.55
N ARG A 69 -0.03 0.32 -4.80
CA ARG A 69 -0.50 1.64 -5.16
C ARG A 69 -1.66 1.52 -6.14
N PHE A 70 -2.83 1.98 -5.70
CA PHE A 70 -4.04 1.96 -6.50
C PHE A 70 -3.88 2.79 -7.78
N LEU A 71 -4.35 2.23 -8.89
CA LEU A 71 -4.47 2.89 -10.19
C LEU A 71 -5.78 2.46 -10.84
N VAL A 72 -6.51 3.41 -11.44
CA VAL A 72 -7.70 3.08 -12.23
C VAL A 72 -7.25 2.35 -13.50
N ARG A 73 -7.70 1.10 -13.68
CA ARG A 73 -7.41 0.27 -14.86
C ARG A 73 -8.67 0.01 -15.68
N ARG A 74 -8.49 -0.10 -17.00
CA ARG A 74 -9.57 -0.41 -17.96
C ARG A 74 -9.71 -1.92 -18.23
N ASP A 75 -8.61 -2.65 -18.10
CA ASP A 75 -8.50 -4.10 -18.26
C ASP A 75 -7.77 -4.72 -17.07
N PHE A 76 -7.53 -6.03 -17.08
CA PHE A 76 -6.81 -6.83 -16.08
C PHE A 76 -6.18 -8.07 -16.75
N PRO A 77 -5.11 -7.89 -17.55
CA PRO A 77 -4.60 -8.92 -18.49
C PRO A 77 -3.79 -10.04 -17.83
N ARG A 78 -3.48 -9.93 -16.54
CA ARG A 78 -2.66 -10.90 -15.82
C ARG A 78 -3.55 -12.00 -15.23
N ASN A 79 -3.09 -13.25 -15.33
CA ASN A 79 -3.87 -14.45 -15.00
C ASN A 79 -3.42 -15.12 -13.70
N GLU A 80 -2.32 -14.66 -13.11
CA GLU A 80 -1.88 -15.10 -11.79
C GLU A 80 -3.00 -14.85 -10.78
N SER A 81 -3.26 -15.81 -9.90
CA SER A 81 -4.41 -15.70 -9.01
C SER A 81 -4.10 -15.95 -7.54
N ASP A 82 -2.86 -16.33 -7.22
CA ASP A 82 -2.43 -16.64 -5.84
C ASP A 82 -2.57 -15.43 -4.92
N PHE A 83 -2.18 -14.26 -5.40
CA PHE A 83 -2.32 -12.97 -4.70
C PHE A 83 -2.42 -11.84 -5.71
N LEU A 84 -2.94 -10.68 -5.29
CA LEU A 84 -2.98 -9.49 -6.12
C LEU A 84 -1.56 -9.04 -6.47
N LEU A 85 -1.21 -8.91 -7.75
CA LEU A 85 0.13 -8.54 -8.17
C LEU A 85 0.42 -7.07 -7.82
N PRO A 86 1.50 -6.78 -7.07
CA PRO A 86 1.96 -5.41 -6.90
C PRO A 86 2.55 -4.86 -8.22
N PRO A 87 2.55 -3.53 -8.42
CA PRO A 87 2.02 -2.53 -7.50
C PRO A 87 0.53 -2.24 -7.67
N SER A 88 -0.02 -2.46 -8.87
CA SER A 88 -1.34 -1.92 -9.24
C SER A 88 -2.39 -2.98 -9.59
N GLY A 89 -2.13 -4.26 -9.29
CA GLY A 89 -3.16 -5.30 -9.33
C GLY A 89 -3.64 -5.64 -10.74
N GLU A 90 -2.73 -5.79 -11.70
CA GLU A 90 -3.07 -6.11 -13.09
C GLU A 90 -3.83 -7.44 -13.26
N ASN A 91 -3.83 -8.29 -12.23
CA ASN A 91 -4.52 -9.58 -12.16
C ASN A 91 -5.78 -9.55 -11.27
N LEU A 92 -6.31 -8.38 -10.91
CA LEU A 92 -7.47 -8.25 -10.01
C LEU A 92 -8.63 -9.15 -10.44
N LEU A 93 -8.94 -9.19 -11.75
CA LEU A 93 -9.97 -10.06 -12.30
C LEU A 93 -9.71 -11.54 -12.00
N ALA A 94 -8.48 -12.02 -12.22
CA ALA A 94 -8.11 -13.41 -11.96
C ALA A 94 -8.25 -13.77 -10.48
N VAL A 95 -7.78 -12.92 -9.57
CA VAL A 95 -7.89 -13.12 -8.11
C VAL A 95 -9.35 -13.18 -7.67
N LEU A 96 -10.18 -12.23 -8.11
CA LEU A 96 -11.61 -12.22 -7.79
C LEU A 96 -12.33 -13.44 -8.36
N MET A 97 -11.95 -13.91 -9.55
CA MET A 97 -12.60 -15.08 -10.15
C MET A 97 -12.31 -16.37 -9.38
N THR A 98 -11.10 -16.53 -8.83
CA THR A 98 -10.68 -17.74 -8.11
C THR A 98 -11.01 -17.72 -6.61
N HIS A 99 -11.16 -16.55 -6.00
CA HIS A 99 -11.46 -16.40 -4.57
C HIS A 99 -12.92 -16.03 -4.34
N LYS A 100 -13.77 -17.03 -4.04
CA LYS A 100 -15.23 -16.84 -3.88
C LYS A 100 -15.60 -15.78 -2.84
N GLU A 101 -14.92 -15.76 -1.70
CA GLU A 101 -15.18 -14.79 -0.62
C GLU A 101 -14.85 -13.37 -1.07
N LEU A 102 -13.66 -13.17 -1.65
CA LEU A 102 -13.23 -11.88 -2.21
C LEU A 102 -14.19 -11.38 -3.30
N LYS A 103 -14.62 -12.27 -4.21
CA LYS A 103 -15.64 -11.94 -5.22
C LYS A 103 -16.95 -11.45 -4.60
N SER A 104 -17.38 -12.12 -3.54
CA SER A 104 -18.60 -11.78 -2.82
C SER A 104 -18.45 -10.42 -2.14
N THR A 105 -17.33 -10.19 -1.45
CA THR A 105 -17.04 -8.91 -0.81
C THR A 105 -16.98 -7.78 -1.83
N ALA A 106 -16.31 -7.97 -2.96
CA ALA A 106 -16.27 -6.99 -4.05
C ALA A 106 -17.68 -6.68 -4.58
N SER A 107 -18.53 -7.68 -4.75
CA SER A 107 -19.91 -7.46 -5.22
C SER A 107 -20.75 -6.71 -4.18
N GLN A 108 -20.63 -7.07 -2.90
CA GLN A 108 -21.35 -6.43 -1.79
C GLN A 108 -20.98 -4.96 -1.59
N ILE A 109 -19.77 -4.55 -1.99
CA ILE A 109 -19.36 -3.13 -1.96
C ILE A 109 -20.20 -2.29 -2.94
N PHE A 110 -20.63 -2.87 -4.07
CA PHE A 110 -21.37 -2.17 -5.13
C PHE A 110 -22.90 -2.27 -4.95
N GLU A 111 -23.38 -3.34 -4.32
CA GLU A 111 -24.81 -3.61 -4.11
C GLU A 111 -25.61 -2.44 -3.47
N PRO A 112 -25.13 -1.76 -2.41
CA PRO A 112 -25.86 -0.63 -1.80
C PRO A 112 -26.16 0.52 -2.75
N PHE A 113 -25.40 0.65 -3.84
CA PHE A 113 -25.58 1.69 -4.86
C PHE A 113 -26.46 1.22 -6.04
N GLY A 114 -27.04 0.02 -5.94
CA GLY A 114 -27.85 -0.58 -7.01
C GLY A 114 -27.03 -1.11 -8.18
N PHE A 115 -25.72 -1.33 -7.97
CA PHE A 115 -24.81 -1.83 -8.99
C PHE A 115 -24.50 -3.32 -8.78
N LYS A 116 -24.26 -4.03 -9.89
CA LYS A 116 -23.72 -5.40 -9.89
C LYS A 116 -22.42 -5.46 -10.67
N LEU A 117 -21.44 -6.18 -10.15
CA LEU A 117 -20.20 -6.45 -10.89
C LEU A 117 -20.42 -7.57 -11.91
N VAL A 118 -19.90 -7.37 -13.11
CA VAL A 118 -19.89 -8.36 -14.20
C VAL A 118 -18.43 -8.64 -14.56
N PHE A 119 -18.04 -9.90 -14.47
CA PHE A 119 -16.68 -10.34 -14.76
C PHE A 119 -16.61 -10.95 -16.16
N LYS A 120 -15.76 -10.40 -17.03
CA LYS A 120 -15.59 -10.81 -18.43
C LYS A 120 -14.18 -11.35 -18.66
N PRO A 121 -13.89 -12.61 -18.26
CA PRO A 121 -12.55 -13.19 -18.35
C PRO A 121 -12.01 -13.34 -19.77
N GLN A 122 -12.88 -13.42 -20.79
CA GLN A 122 -12.44 -13.49 -22.19
C GLN A 122 -12.02 -12.12 -22.76
N GLU A 123 -12.35 -11.03 -22.06
CA GLU A 123 -12.02 -9.66 -22.45
C GLU A 123 -11.04 -9.00 -21.48
N ASP A 124 -10.60 -9.71 -20.43
CA ASP A 124 -9.81 -9.16 -19.32
C ASP A 124 -10.47 -7.95 -18.66
N LYS A 125 -11.81 -7.92 -18.56
CA LYS A 125 -12.56 -6.76 -18.07
C LYS A 125 -13.46 -7.08 -16.89
N ILE A 126 -13.66 -6.04 -16.08
CA ILE A 126 -14.75 -5.94 -15.11
C ILE A 126 -15.67 -4.82 -15.60
N GLU A 127 -16.97 -5.04 -15.49
CA GLU A 127 -18.00 -4.05 -15.78
C GLU A 127 -18.92 -3.86 -14.58
N VAL A 128 -19.58 -2.71 -14.52
CA VAL A 128 -20.58 -2.36 -13.53
C VAL A 128 -21.93 -2.25 -14.23
N LEU A 129 -22.84 -3.13 -13.84
CA LEU A 129 -24.18 -3.23 -14.38
C LEU A 129 -25.15 -2.45 -13.50
N LYS A 130 -25.97 -1.61 -14.14
CA LYS A 130 -27.07 -0.87 -13.52
C LYS A 130 -28.38 -1.28 -14.18
N TYR A 131 -29.39 -1.58 -13.37
CA TYR A 131 -30.76 -1.72 -13.84
C TYR A 131 -31.40 -0.34 -13.92
N TYR A 132 -31.98 -0.01 -15.07
CA TYR A 132 -32.72 1.22 -15.27
C TYR A 132 -34.01 0.90 -16.00
N GLU A 133 -35.14 0.98 -15.29
CA GLU A 133 -36.45 0.50 -15.79
C GLU A 133 -36.32 -0.95 -16.31
N ASP A 134 -36.60 -1.17 -17.60
CA ASP A 134 -36.53 -2.48 -18.25
C ASP A 134 -35.22 -2.73 -19.00
N ILE A 135 -34.22 -1.83 -18.88
CA ILE A 135 -32.93 -1.95 -19.55
C ILE A 135 -31.77 -2.23 -18.58
N LEU A 136 -30.79 -2.96 -19.11
CA LEU A 136 -29.52 -3.26 -18.47
C LEU A 136 -28.45 -2.36 -19.09
N VAL A 137 -27.91 -1.45 -18.30
CA VAL A 137 -26.82 -0.57 -18.75
C VAL A 137 -25.53 -1.02 -18.11
N SER A 138 -24.53 -1.36 -18.94
CA SER A 138 -23.21 -1.76 -18.49
C SER A 138 -22.20 -0.64 -18.71
N TYR A 139 -21.39 -0.37 -17.69
CA TYR A 139 -20.31 0.61 -17.74
C TYR A 139 -18.96 -0.09 -17.45
N PRO A 140 -17.85 0.36 -18.06
CA PRO A 140 -16.53 -0.09 -17.65
C PRO A 140 -16.29 0.13 -16.15
N TYR A 141 -15.65 -0.83 -15.47
CA TYR A 141 -15.30 -0.71 -14.05
C TYR A 141 -14.48 0.55 -13.73
N SER A 142 -13.64 0.99 -14.68
CA SER A 142 -12.85 2.22 -14.57
C SER A 142 -13.69 3.50 -14.38
N LEU A 143 -14.98 3.47 -14.72
CA LEU A 143 -15.91 4.60 -14.54
C LEU A 143 -16.65 4.56 -13.20
N ALA A 144 -16.47 3.51 -12.39
CA ALA A 144 -16.98 3.50 -11.03
C ALA A 144 -16.27 4.56 -10.17
N SER A 145 -16.82 4.91 -9.00
CA SER A 145 -16.14 5.86 -8.12
C SER A 145 -14.80 5.30 -7.63
N ASP A 146 -13.81 6.19 -7.52
CA ASP A 146 -12.47 5.87 -7.01
C ASP A 146 -12.53 5.15 -5.66
N THR A 147 -13.40 5.59 -4.74
CA THR A 147 -13.59 4.95 -3.44
C THR A 147 -13.92 3.46 -3.56
N LEU A 148 -14.88 3.09 -4.43
CA LEU A 148 -15.31 1.69 -4.58
C LEU A 148 -14.24 0.84 -5.26
N GLN A 149 -13.57 1.41 -6.26
CA GLN A 149 -12.48 0.70 -6.94
C GLN A 149 -11.30 0.46 -6.00
N ARG A 150 -10.94 1.47 -5.21
CA ARG A 150 -9.82 1.46 -4.26
C ARG A 150 -10.06 0.50 -3.11
N ILE A 151 -11.26 0.49 -2.52
CA ILE A 151 -11.56 -0.45 -1.43
C ILE A 151 -11.52 -1.90 -1.92
N VAL A 152 -12.03 -2.21 -3.12
CA VAL A 152 -11.91 -3.55 -3.71
C VAL A 152 -10.44 -3.92 -3.91
N PHE A 153 -9.64 -2.99 -4.44
CA PHE A 153 -8.21 -3.19 -4.65
C PHE A 153 -7.46 -3.54 -3.36
N TYR A 154 -7.58 -2.71 -2.31
CA TYR A 154 -6.83 -2.95 -1.06
C TYR A 154 -7.36 -4.15 -0.27
N LEU A 155 -8.67 -4.40 -0.26
CA LEU A 155 -9.20 -5.63 0.36
C LEU A 155 -8.69 -6.88 -0.37
N THR A 156 -8.64 -6.83 -1.70
CA THR A 156 -8.04 -7.93 -2.47
C THR A 156 -6.56 -8.09 -2.13
N ALA A 157 -5.80 -7.01 -1.98
CA ALA A 157 -4.41 -7.08 -1.54
C ALA A 157 -4.28 -7.70 -0.13
N ILE A 158 -5.12 -7.31 0.82
CA ILE A 158 -5.10 -7.80 2.21
C ILE A 158 -5.41 -9.30 2.27
N ASP A 159 -6.50 -9.74 1.65
CA ASP A 159 -7.03 -11.10 1.84
C ASP A 159 -6.34 -12.14 0.96
N SER A 160 -5.81 -11.74 -0.21
CA SER A 160 -5.14 -12.66 -1.13
C SER A 160 -3.67 -12.90 -0.76
N ASN A 161 -3.06 -11.99 0.02
CA ASN A 161 -1.71 -12.19 0.54
C ASN A 161 -1.72 -12.91 1.89
N ARG A 162 -0.73 -13.76 2.10
CA ARG A 162 -0.43 -14.44 3.38
C ARG A 162 1.06 -14.37 3.65
N ASP A 163 1.44 -14.32 4.92
CA ASP A 163 2.84 -14.34 5.37
C ASP A 163 3.73 -13.34 4.59
N SER A 164 3.20 -12.13 4.35
CA SER A 164 3.80 -11.12 3.48
C SER A 164 3.93 -9.77 4.17
N VAL A 165 4.87 -8.94 3.71
CA VAL A 165 5.00 -7.54 4.14
C VAL A 165 4.34 -6.65 3.08
N LEU A 166 3.22 -6.02 3.44
CA LEU A 166 2.44 -5.19 2.54
C LEU A 166 2.69 -3.72 2.84
N ILE A 167 3.05 -2.95 1.81
CA ILE A 167 3.35 -1.53 1.93
C ILE A 167 2.25 -0.75 1.20
N PHE A 168 1.53 0.11 1.93
CA PHE A 168 0.43 0.93 1.42
C PHE A 168 0.74 2.41 1.54
N GLU A 169 0.56 3.14 0.45
CA GLU A 169 0.67 4.60 0.39
C GLU A 169 -0.74 5.19 0.25
N GLU A 170 -1.17 5.95 1.26
CA GLU A 170 -2.50 6.59 1.34
C GLU A 170 -3.64 5.67 0.86
N PRO A 171 -3.80 4.47 1.45
CA PRO A 171 -4.79 3.49 1.01
C PRO A 171 -6.24 4.00 1.13
N GLU A 172 -6.46 5.02 1.93
CA GLU A 172 -7.73 5.72 2.18
C GLU A 172 -7.97 6.96 1.31
N ALA A 173 -7.03 7.33 0.42
CA ALA A 173 -7.16 8.54 -0.39
C ALA A 173 -8.47 8.55 -1.20
N HIS A 174 -9.16 9.69 -1.19
CA HIS A 174 -10.46 9.88 -1.84
C HIS A 174 -11.55 8.88 -1.40
N ALA A 175 -11.40 8.24 -0.23
CA ALA A 175 -12.44 7.38 0.34
C ALA A 175 -13.36 8.15 1.29
N PHE A 176 -14.64 7.80 1.26
CA PHE A 176 -15.58 8.27 2.29
C PHE A 176 -15.22 7.68 3.66
N PRO A 177 -15.47 8.41 4.77
CA PRO A 177 -15.07 7.98 6.12
C PRO A 177 -15.48 6.56 6.51
N TYR A 178 -16.66 6.11 6.05
CA TYR A 178 -17.13 4.74 6.25
C TYR A 178 -16.15 3.70 5.67
N TYR A 179 -15.70 3.89 4.42
CA TYR A 179 -14.78 2.95 3.78
C TYR A 179 -13.36 3.04 4.33
N THR A 180 -12.93 4.23 4.77
CA THR A 180 -11.67 4.40 5.51
C THR A 180 -11.69 3.57 6.80
N LYS A 181 -12.74 3.69 7.60
CA LYS A 181 -12.92 2.88 8.81
C LYS A 181 -12.97 1.39 8.48
N TYR A 182 -13.80 1.00 7.50
CA TYR A 182 -13.91 -0.40 7.09
C TYR A 182 -12.56 -0.99 6.66
N LEU A 183 -11.75 -0.24 5.89
CA LEU A 183 -10.41 -0.68 5.49
C LEU A 183 -9.48 -0.85 6.69
N ALA A 184 -9.44 0.12 7.59
CA ALA A 184 -8.65 0.06 8.83
C ALA A 184 -9.01 -1.16 9.68
N GLU A 185 -10.30 -1.40 9.92
CA GLU A 185 -10.75 -2.55 10.70
C GLU A 185 -10.36 -3.87 10.02
N ARG A 186 -10.41 -3.93 8.68
CA ARG A 186 -9.99 -5.11 7.91
C ARG A 186 -8.50 -5.38 8.00
N ILE A 187 -7.67 -4.33 8.06
CA ILE A 187 -6.22 -4.44 8.29
C ILE A 187 -5.97 -4.95 9.71
N ALA A 188 -6.55 -4.29 10.70
CA ALA A 188 -6.33 -4.59 12.13
C ALA A 188 -6.80 -5.98 12.55
N LEU A 189 -7.86 -6.51 11.91
CA LEU A 189 -8.45 -7.81 12.24
C LEU A 189 -8.03 -8.94 11.27
N ALA A 190 -7.11 -8.66 10.35
CA ALA A 190 -6.68 -9.63 9.34
C ALA A 190 -6.00 -10.85 9.99
N LYS A 191 -6.42 -12.06 9.58
CA LYS A 191 -5.86 -13.33 10.09
C LYS A 191 -4.84 -13.96 9.14
N THR A 192 -4.33 -13.19 8.19
CA THR A 192 -3.44 -13.65 7.11
C THR A 192 -1.96 -13.64 7.49
N ASN A 193 -1.63 -13.24 8.73
CA ASN A 193 -0.26 -13.11 9.21
C ASN A 193 0.61 -12.20 8.33
N ASN A 194 0.01 -11.11 7.83
CA ASN A 194 0.70 -10.09 7.06
C ASN A 194 1.20 -8.98 8.01
N GLN A 195 2.37 -8.42 7.71
CA GLN A 195 2.85 -7.17 8.31
C GLN A 195 2.51 -6.00 7.39
N TYR A 196 2.09 -4.87 7.95
CA TYR A 196 1.68 -3.69 7.19
C TYR A 196 2.58 -2.50 7.48
N PHE A 197 3.07 -1.85 6.43
CA PHE A 197 3.65 -0.50 6.50
C PHE A 197 2.70 0.45 5.78
N ILE A 198 2.15 1.42 6.51
CA ILE A 198 1.11 2.32 5.98
C ILE A 198 1.57 3.76 6.17
N ALA A 199 1.68 4.50 5.07
CA ALA A 199 1.82 5.95 5.12
C ALA A 199 0.43 6.59 4.97
N THR A 200 0.07 7.46 5.91
CA THR A 200 -1.23 8.13 5.95
C THR A 200 -1.14 9.48 6.65
N HIS A 201 -2.01 10.41 6.23
CA HIS A 201 -2.28 11.66 6.93
C HIS A 201 -3.71 11.70 7.49
N ASN A 202 -4.41 10.56 7.50
CA ASN A 202 -5.84 10.48 7.81
C ASN A 202 -6.06 9.97 9.26
N PRO A 203 -6.59 10.81 10.17
CA PRO A 203 -6.88 10.40 11.54
C PRO A 203 -7.87 9.25 11.64
N TYR A 204 -8.86 9.18 10.76
CA TYR A 204 -9.87 8.13 10.82
C TYR A 204 -9.28 6.76 10.52
N LEU A 205 -8.29 6.66 9.62
CA LEU A 205 -7.61 5.40 9.37
C LEU A 205 -6.81 4.99 10.61
N LEU A 206 -5.98 5.91 11.13
CA LEU A 206 -5.11 5.66 12.27
C LEU A 206 -5.91 5.22 13.51
N LEU A 207 -6.89 6.01 13.91
CA LEU A 207 -7.70 5.73 15.09
C LEU A 207 -8.48 4.43 14.94
N SER A 208 -9.02 4.15 13.75
CA SER A 208 -9.74 2.89 13.52
C SER A 208 -8.84 1.66 13.61
N ILE A 209 -7.56 1.78 13.22
CA ILE A 209 -6.58 0.70 13.43
C ILE A 209 -6.30 0.53 14.92
N LEU A 210 -5.98 1.62 15.63
CA LEU A 210 -5.67 1.58 17.07
C LEU A 210 -6.85 1.08 17.93
N GLU A 211 -8.09 1.38 17.53
CA GLU A 211 -9.30 0.89 18.20
C GLU A 211 -9.48 -0.64 18.10
N LYS A 212 -8.91 -1.29 17.08
CA LYS A 212 -9.18 -2.71 16.76
C LYS A 212 -7.97 -3.62 16.91
N ALA A 213 -6.79 -3.13 16.59
CA ALA A 213 -5.55 -3.89 16.66
C ALA A 213 -5.16 -4.10 18.12
N HIS A 214 -4.41 -5.16 18.39
CA HIS A 214 -3.79 -5.30 19.70
C HIS A 214 -2.72 -4.20 19.86
N LYS A 215 -2.65 -3.55 21.02
CA LYS A 215 -1.73 -2.43 21.26
C LYS A 215 -0.26 -2.78 21.01
N ASP A 216 0.12 -4.03 21.25
CA ASP A 216 1.50 -4.51 21.07
C ASP A 216 1.81 -4.90 19.60
N GLU A 217 0.84 -4.77 18.70
CA GLU A 217 0.97 -5.09 17.26
C GLU A 217 1.04 -3.83 16.37
N VAL A 218 1.02 -2.62 16.96
CA VAL A 218 1.04 -1.36 16.21
C VAL A 218 2.19 -0.48 16.67
N ALA A 219 2.99 0.00 15.71
CA ALA A 219 3.99 1.03 15.92
C ALA A 219 3.66 2.26 15.08
N ILE A 220 3.75 3.45 15.67
CA ILE A 220 3.54 4.72 14.98
C ILE A 220 4.86 5.45 14.86
N PHE A 221 5.18 5.86 13.65
CA PHE A 221 6.35 6.67 13.32
C PHE A 221 5.88 8.03 12.82
N ILE A 222 6.10 9.09 13.59
CA ILE A 222 5.84 10.45 13.14
C ILE A 222 6.99 10.86 12.23
N THR A 223 6.65 11.24 11.00
CA THR A 223 7.60 11.78 10.03
C THR A 223 7.42 13.29 9.94
N TYR A 224 8.51 14.04 10.09
CA TYR A 224 8.48 15.50 10.10
C TYR A 224 9.70 16.07 9.37
N PHE A 225 9.63 17.35 9.00
CA PHE A 225 10.67 18.03 8.25
C PHE A 225 11.31 19.11 9.12
N GLU A 226 12.61 19.01 9.35
CA GLU A 226 13.37 19.96 10.16
C GLU A 226 14.76 20.15 9.56
N ASN A 227 15.23 21.40 9.44
CA ASN A 227 16.55 21.73 8.89
C ASN A 227 16.84 21.07 7.54
N TYR A 228 15.87 21.10 6.63
CA TYR A 228 15.95 20.49 5.29
C TYR A 228 16.08 18.95 5.29
N GLN A 229 15.80 18.30 6.43
CA GLN A 229 15.91 16.86 6.58
C GLN A 229 14.56 16.25 6.99
N THR A 230 14.22 15.12 6.38
CA THR A 230 13.14 14.26 6.86
C THR A 230 13.64 13.50 8.08
N LYS A 231 12.96 13.70 9.21
CA LYS A 231 13.20 13.00 10.47
C LYS A 231 12.02 12.11 10.81
N VAL A 232 12.30 11.04 11.55
CA VAL A 232 11.31 10.05 11.96
C VAL A 232 11.45 9.81 13.46
N LYS A 233 10.34 9.90 14.19
CA LYS A 233 10.26 9.61 15.63
C LYS A 233 9.31 8.44 15.86
N LEU A 234 9.79 7.39 16.54
CA LEU A 234 8.94 6.32 17.05
C LEU A 234 8.20 6.81 18.29
N MET A 235 6.89 6.58 18.32
CA MET A 235 6.04 6.89 19.47
C MET A 235 6.19 5.86 20.58
N SER A 236 6.22 6.34 21.82
CA SER A 236 6.18 5.53 23.03
C SER A 236 4.75 5.10 23.36
N GLU A 237 4.59 4.04 24.17
CA GLU A 237 3.26 3.56 24.62
C GLU A 237 2.41 4.66 25.27
N LYS A 238 3.03 5.54 26.08
CA LYS A 238 2.33 6.67 26.71
C LYS A 238 1.80 7.67 25.69
N GLU A 239 2.58 7.94 24.65
CA GLU A 239 2.13 8.85 23.60
C GLU A 239 1.04 8.19 22.73
N LEU A 240 1.07 6.87 22.54
CA LEU A 240 -0.03 6.14 21.88
C LEU A 240 -1.35 6.25 22.66
N GLU A 241 -1.30 6.17 23.99
CA GLU A 241 -2.48 6.40 24.84
C GLU A 241 -3.00 7.83 24.69
N GLU A 242 -2.12 8.84 24.68
CA GLU A 242 -2.51 10.23 24.47
C GLU A 242 -3.15 10.46 23.08
N ILE A 243 -2.66 9.79 22.02
CA ILE A 243 -3.27 9.83 20.68
C ILE A 243 -4.72 9.34 20.72
N MET A 244 -4.98 8.25 21.46
CA MET A 244 -6.32 7.69 21.59
C MET A 244 -7.26 8.65 22.35
N ASP A 245 -6.75 9.35 23.36
CA ASP A 245 -7.51 10.34 24.12
C ASP A 245 -7.79 11.63 23.31
N LEU A 246 -6.82 12.08 22.51
CA LEU A 246 -6.96 13.25 21.62
C LEU A 246 -7.90 12.97 20.43
N GLY A 247 -7.99 11.71 20.00
CA GLY A 247 -8.80 11.32 18.85
C GLY A 247 -8.39 12.06 17.58
N ILE A 248 -9.34 12.73 16.92
CA ILE A 248 -9.12 13.40 15.62
C ILE A 248 -8.15 14.59 15.76
N ASP A 249 -8.06 15.18 16.95
CA ASP A 249 -7.22 16.35 17.20
C ASP A 249 -5.72 16.02 17.22
N VAL A 250 -5.35 14.73 17.16
CA VAL A 250 -3.97 14.27 17.12
C VAL A 250 -3.17 14.95 16.02
N PHE A 251 -3.72 15.07 14.80
CA PHE A 251 -2.98 15.65 13.66
C PHE A 251 -2.76 17.16 13.78
N PHE A 252 -3.57 17.87 14.56
CA PHE A 252 -3.37 19.29 14.86
C PHE A 252 -2.40 19.52 16.03
N SER A 253 -2.06 18.44 16.74
CA SER A 253 -1.21 18.45 17.93
C SER A 253 0.04 17.59 17.73
N ILE A 254 0.36 17.20 16.49
CA ILE A 254 1.52 16.34 16.19
C ILE A 254 2.81 16.97 16.72
N GLU A 255 2.91 18.30 16.67
CA GLU A 255 4.06 19.06 17.14
C GLU A 255 4.33 18.86 18.63
N ARG A 256 3.29 18.62 19.45
CA ARG A 256 3.44 18.33 20.90
C ARG A 256 4.21 17.03 21.12
N PHE A 257 4.12 16.10 20.18
CA PHE A 257 4.88 14.86 20.20
C PHE A 257 6.26 15.00 19.57
N LEU A 258 6.62 16.16 19.01
CA LEU A 258 7.97 16.43 18.48
C LEU A 258 8.87 17.14 19.50
N GLU A 259 8.29 17.73 20.55
CA GLU A 259 9.04 18.32 21.66
C GLU A 259 9.79 17.23 22.43
N VAL A 260 11.09 17.13 22.18
CA VAL A 260 11.99 16.32 22.98
C VAL A 260 12.26 17.10 24.27
N GLN A 261 11.99 16.47 25.42
CA GLN A 261 12.56 16.88 26.71
C GLN A 261 14.09 16.98 26.57
N GLU A 262 14.64 18.19 26.73
CA GLU A 262 16.08 18.38 26.98
C GLU A 262 16.58 17.56 28.17
#